data_AF-A0A2R6CR87-F1
#
_entry.id   AF-A0A2R6CR87-F1
#
_cell.length_a   1.000
_cell.length_b   1.000
_cell.length_c   1.000
_cell.angle_alpha   90.00
_cell.angle_beta   90.00
_cell.angle_gamma   90.00
#
_symmetry.space_group_name_H-M   'P 1'
#
loop_
_entity.id
_entity.type
_entity.pdbx_description
1 polymer ?
#
loop_
_entity_poly.entity_id
_entity_poly.type
_entity_poly.pdbx_seq_one_letter_code
_entity_poly.pdbx_strand_id
1 'polypeptide(L)'
;MLESTRTALVSHLSKYDAVVEVGIGTRTAIARDLAAAGVDVTATDVRSRSVPEDVTFVVDDVTAPDRSYYEGTDAIYALNLPPELHRPTLTLAGEVDTRLLFTTLGAEQPTVPVEREPIPGDTLYLIG
;
A
#
# COMPACT_ATOMS: atom_id res chain seq x y z
N MET A 1 -3.46 -9.88 11.41
CA MET A 1 -4.57 -8.98 11.02
C MET A 1 -5.87 -9.74 11.20
N LEU A 2 -6.93 -9.11 11.72
CA LEU A 2 -8.23 -9.76 11.84
C LEU A 2 -8.83 -9.94 10.45
N GLU A 3 -9.63 -10.99 10.23
CA GLU A 3 -10.33 -11.18 8.95
C GLU A 3 -11.23 -9.98 8.61
N SER A 4 -11.86 -9.36 9.60
CA SER A 4 -12.65 -8.14 9.40
C SER A 4 -11.81 -6.93 8.94
N THR A 5 -10.59 -6.76 9.46
CA THR A 5 -9.65 -5.73 9.00
C THR A 5 -9.28 -5.99 7.54
N ARG A 6 -8.96 -7.25 7.21
CA ARG A 6 -8.59 -7.67 5.87
C ARG A 6 -9.69 -7.36 4.88
N THR A 7 -10.92 -7.79 5.18
CA THR A 7 -12.10 -7.54 4.33
C THR A 7 -12.36 -6.04 4.14
N ALA A 8 -12.18 -5.23 5.19
CA ALA A 8 -12.34 -3.78 5.07
C ALA A 8 -11.28 -3.16 4.15
N LEU A 9 -10.02 -3.56 4.28
CA LEU A 9 -8.94 -3.10 3.40
C LEU A 9 -9.17 -3.51 1.94
N VAL A 10 -9.51 -4.77 1.69
CA VAL A 10 -9.79 -5.26 0.33
C VAL A 10 -10.98 -4.52 -0.27
N SER A 11 -12.08 -4.37 0.47
CA SER A 11 -13.26 -3.63 0.02
C SER A 11 -12.98 -2.15 -0.29
N HIS A 12 -12.07 -1.53 0.46
CA HIS A 12 -11.68 -0.16 0.20
C HIS A 12 -10.77 -0.05 -1.04
N LEU A 13 -9.75 -0.90 -1.13
CA LEU A 13 -8.73 -0.87 -2.19
C LEU A 13 -9.26 -1.41 -3.53
N SER A 14 -10.25 -2.31 -3.54
CA SER A 14 -10.87 -2.84 -4.77
C SER A 14 -11.75 -1.83 -5.51
N LYS A 15 -11.80 -0.57 -5.06
CA LYS A 15 -12.45 0.55 -5.78
C LYS A 15 -11.52 1.17 -6.82
N TYR A 16 -10.24 0.83 -6.77
CA TYR A 16 -9.21 1.25 -7.72
C TYR A 16 -9.00 0.14 -8.76
N ASP A 17 -8.62 0.53 -9.97
CA ASP A 17 -8.35 -0.41 -11.07
C ASP A 17 -6.89 -0.89 -11.00
N ALA A 18 -5.96 -0.02 -10.61
CA ALA A 18 -4.54 -0.32 -10.43
C ALA A 18 -3.99 0.20 -9.09
N VAL A 19 -3.23 -0.64 -8.38
CA VAL A 19 -2.62 -0.30 -7.09
C VAL A 19 -1.19 -0.79 -6.96
N VAL A 20 -0.38 -0.05 -6.18
CA VAL A 20 0.98 -0.45 -5.83
C VAL A 20 1.11 -0.67 -4.31
N GLU A 21 1.52 -1.86 -3.88
CA GLU A 21 1.91 -2.14 -2.49
C GLU A 21 3.37 -1.76 -2.24
N VAL A 22 3.61 -0.87 -1.28
CA VAL A 22 4.97 -0.56 -0.78
C VAL A 22 5.28 -1.41 0.45
N GLY A 23 6.34 -2.20 0.34
CA GLY A 23 6.86 -3.02 1.44
C GLY A 23 6.02 -4.27 1.72
N ILE A 24 5.68 -5.04 0.68
CA ILE A 24 4.79 -6.22 0.79
C ILE A 24 5.28 -7.28 1.80
N GLY A 25 6.60 -7.37 2.01
CA GLY A 25 7.18 -8.30 2.97
C GLY A 25 6.80 -9.75 2.66
N THR A 26 6.32 -10.47 3.67
CA THR A 26 5.87 -11.87 3.54
C THR A 26 4.36 -12.04 3.67
N ARG A 27 3.61 -10.94 3.81
CA ARG A 27 2.16 -10.96 4.12
C ARG A 27 1.33 -10.57 2.90
N THR A 28 1.38 -11.41 1.88
CA THR A 28 0.79 -11.16 0.55
C THR A 28 -0.73 -11.33 0.47
N ALA A 29 -1.41 -11.44 1.61
CA ALA A 29 -2.82 -11.81 1.67
C ALA A 29 -3.76 -10.74 1.10
N ILE A 30 -3.41 -9.45 1.21
CA ILE A 30 -4.19 -8.34 0.64
C ILE A 30 -3.96 -8.26 -0.88
N ALA A 31 -2.70 -8.20 -1.32
CA ALA A 31 -2.34 -8.21 -2.73
C ALA A 31 -3.02 -9.37 -3.50
N ARG A 32 -3.00 -10.59 -2.93
CA ARG A 32 -3.69 -11.75 -3.51
C ARG A 32 -5.18 -11.51 -3.70
N ASP A 33 -5.86 -11.02 -2.68
CA ASP A 33 -7.32 -10.85 -2.72
C ASP A 33 -7.72 -9.72 -3.66
N LEU A 34 -6.90 -8.68 -3.79
CA LEU A 34 -7.10 -7.60 -4.76
C LEU A 34 -6.91 -8.10 -6.19
N ALA A 35 -5.85 -8.85 -6.47
CA ALA A 35 -5.65 -9.47 -7.78
C ALA A 35 -6.81 -10.42 -8.13
N ALA A 36 -7.25 -11.24 -7.17
CA ALA A 36 -8.41 -12.12 -7.35
C ALA A 36 -9.74 -11.36 -7.56
N ALA A 37 -9.82 -10.10 -7.11
CA ALA A 37 -10.94 -9.21 -7.36
C ALA A 37 -10.85 -8.45 -8.70
N GLY A 38 -9.77 -8.67 -9.47
CA GLY A 38 -9.54 -8.06 -10.78
C GLY A 38 -8.78 -6.73 -10.77
N VAL A 39 -8.19 -6.35 -9.63
CA VAL A 39 -7.31 -5.18 -9.53
C VAL A 39 -5.93 -5.51 -10.10
N ASP A 40 -5.34 -4.60 -10.88
CA ASP A 40 -3.95 -4.71 -11.29
C ASP A 40 -3.03 -4.36 -10.11
N VAL A 41 -2.33 -5.36 -9.57
CA VAL A 41 -1.52 -5.20 -8.36
C VAL A 41 -0.04 -5.33 -8.70
N THR A 42 0.70 -4.25 -8.45
CA THR A 42 2.16 -4.29 -8.36
C THR A 42 2.59 -4.25 -6.89
N ALA A 43 3.54 -5.09 -6.51
CA ALA A 43 4.08 -5.14 -5.16
C ALA A 43 5.58 -4.85 -5.17
N THR A 44 6.02 -4.05 -4.20
CA THR A 44 7.41 -3.62 -4.08
C THR A 44 7.99 -3.98 -2.72
N ASP A 45 9.27 -4.34 -2.68
CA ASP A 45 10.07 -4.50 -1.46
C ASP A 45 11.55 -4.37 -1.82
N VAL A 46 12.36 -3.83 -0.91
CA VAL A 46 13.82 -3.74 -1.08
C VAL A 46 14.49 -5.12 -1.15
N ARG A 47 13.78 -6.18 -0.76
CA ARG A 47 14.20 -7.58 -0.86
C ARG A 47 13.31 -8.30 -1.86
N SER A 48 13.91 -9.23 -2.61
CA SER A 48 13.13 -10.18 -3.41
C SER A 48 12.14 -10.97 -2.54
N ARG A 49 10.87 -11.04 -2.97
CA ARG A 49 9.77 -11.76 -2.30
C ARG A 49 9.10 -12.75 -3.24
N SER A 50 8.54 -13.80 -2.66
CA SER A 50 7.58 -14.64 -3.37
C SER A 50 6.20 -14.02 -3.24
N VAL A 51 5.57 -13.72 -4.36
CA VAL A 51 4.22 -13.16 -4.45
C VAL A 51 3.28 -14.11 -5.20
N PRO A 52 1.96 -13.95 -5.07
CA PRO A 52 0.99 -14.67 -5.92
C PRO A 52 1.28 -14.47 -7.41
N GLU A 53 0.91 -15.44 -8.24
CA GLU A 53 1.19 -15.40 -9.69
C GLU A 53 0.56 -14.21 -10.42
N ASP A 54 -0.62 -13.77 -9.96
CA ASP A 54 -1.36 -12.65 -10.53
C ASP A 54 -0.92 -11.28 -9.96
N VAL A 55 0.16 -11.23 -9.19
CA VAL A 55 0.73 -10.00 -8.64
C VAL A 55 2.08 -9.73 -9.29
N THR A 56 2.24 -8.57 -9.91
CA THR A 56 3.53 -8.13 -10.43
C THR A 56 4.45 -7.78 -9.25
N PHE A 57 5.70 -8.23 -9.27
CA PHE A 57 6.66 -7.91 -8.21
C PHE A 57 7.91 -7.24 -8.77
N VAL A 58 8.32 -6.15 -8.12
CA VAL A 58 9.55 -5.41 -8.42
C VAL A 58 10.36 -5.18 -7.14
N VAL A 59 11.68 -5.24 -7.27
CA VAL A 59 12.57 -4.87 -6.17
C VAL A 59 12.84 -3.38 -6.28
N ASP A 60 12.30 -2.60 -5.35
CA ASP A 60 12.42 -1.14 -5.33
C ASP A 60 12.53 -0.61 -3.89
N ASP A 61 13.23 0.52 -3.74
CA ASP A 61 13.39 1.23 -2.48
C ASP A 61 12.63 2.54 -2.53
N VAL A 62 11.55 2.65 -1.76
CA VAL A 62 10.69 3.85 -1.72
C VAL A 62 11.45 5.13 -1.28
N THR A 63 12.64 5.00 -0.70
CA THR A 63 13.51 6.16 -0.37
C THR A 63 14.33 6.67 -1.55
N ALA A 64 14.47 5.85 -2.60
CA ALA A 64 15.09 6.18 -3.87
C ALA A 64 14.40 5.42 -5.02
N PRO A 65 13.10 5.67 -5.26
CA PRO A 65 12.27 4.81 -6.10
C PRO A 65 12.53 5.03 -7.59
N ASP A 66 12.38 3.97 -8.38
CA ASP A 66 12.12 4.12 -9.81
C ASP A 66 10.63 4.42 -10.03
N ARG A 67 10.34 5.68 -10.39
CA ARG A 67 8.97 6.17 -10.55
C ARG A 67 8.16 5.41 -11.61
N SER A 68 8.83 4.80 -12.60
CA SER A 68 8.15 4.09 -13.67
C SER A 68 7.29 2.91 -13.19
N TYR A 69 7.55 2.40 -11.98
CA TYR A 69 6.71 1.37 -11.34
C TYR A 69 5.43 1.91 -10.68
N TYR A 70 5.32 3.23 -10.53
CA TYR A 70 4.24 3.90 -9.80
C TYR A 70 3.41 4.82 -10.71
N GLU A 71 3.95 5.24 -11.85
CA GLU A 71 3.24 6.07 -12.82
C GLU A 71 1.97 5.38 -13.34
N GLY A 72 0.84 6.11 -13.31
CA GLY A 72 -0.45 5.62 -13.83
C GLY A 72 -1.24 4.71 -12.87
N THR A 73 -0.75 4.47 -11.66
CA THR A 73 -1.53 3.78 -10.61
C THR A 73 -2.59 4.71 -10.00
N ASP A 74 -3.73 4.16 -9.62
CA ASP A 74 -4.78 4.93 -8.95
C ASP A 74 -4.48 5.17 -7.47
N ALA A 75 -3.71 4.25 -6.86
CA ALA A 75 -3.28 4.37 -5.48
C ALA A 75 -1.95 3.64 -5.20
N ILE A 76 -1.20 4.20 -4.26
CA ILE A 76 -0.12 3.54 -3.54
C ILE A 76 -0.65 3.17 -2.15
N TYR A 77 -0.46 1.93 -1.73
CA TYR A 77 -0.77 1.52 -0.37
C TYR A 77 0.39 0.85 0.36
N ALA A 78 0.38 0.96 1.69
CA ALA A 78 1.36 0.28 2.55
C ALA A 78 0.72 -0.20 3.85
N LEU A 79 1.05 -1.42 4.27
CA LEU A 79 0.51 -2.03 5.48
C LEU A 79 1.55 -2.02 6.60
N ASN A 80 1.22 -1.46 7.76
CA ASN A 80 2.15 -1.26 8.87
C ASN A 80 3.40 -0.45 8.44
N LEU A 81 3.19 0.63 7.67
CA LEU A 81 4.25 1.50 7.19
C LEU A 81 4.97 2.13 8.39
N PRO A 82 6.29 1.99 8.51
CA PRO A 82 7.03 2.55 9.63
C PRO A 82 7.17 4.08 9.47
N PRO A 83 7.31 4.83 10.60
CA PRO A 83 7.29 6.29 10.59
C PRO A 83 8.33 6.97 9.69
N GLU A 84 9.51 6.37 9.58
CA GLU A 84 10.60 6.84 8.72
C GLU A 84 10.27 6.76 7.23
N LEU A 85 9.35 5.89 6.82
CA LEU A 85 8.94 5.73 5.43
C LEU A 85 7.68 6.54 5.07
N HIS A 86 6.96 7.10 6.04
CA HIS A 86 5.79 7.94 5.77
C HIS A 86 6.07 9.09 4.79
N ARG A 87 7.15 9.85 5.04
CA ARG A 87 7.52 10.99 4.18
C ARG A 87 8.01 10.55 2.80
N PRO A 88 8.95 9.60 2.68
CA PRO A 88 9.34 9.07 1.36
C PRO A 88 8.16 8.58 0.53
N THR A 89 7.27 7.77 1.10
CA THR A 89 6.10 7.25 0.37
C THR A 89 5.13 8.37 -0.01
N LEU A 90 4.93 9.37 0.86
CA LEU A 90 4.12 10.55 0.53
C LEU A 90 4.75 11.38 -0.60
N THR A 91 6.07 11.61 -0.55
CA THR A 91 6.78 12.33 -1.61
C THR A 91 6.60 11.61 -2.94
N LEU A 92 6.79 10.29 -2.97
CA LEU A 92 6.58 9.49 -4.17
C LEU A 92 5.15 9.62 -4.70
N ALA A 93 4.15 9.47 -3.84
CA ALA A 93 2.75 9.59 -4.25
C ALA A 93 2.44 10.96 -4.86
N GLY A 94 3.00 12.04 -4.30
CA GLY A 94 2.89 13.39 -4.86
C GLY A 94 3.68 13.58 -6.16
N GLU A 95 4.82 12.90 -6.34
CA GLU A 95 5.61 12.96 -7.57
C GLU A 95 4.92 12.28 -8.76
N VAL A 96 4.11 11.24 -8.52
CA VAL A 96 3.34 10.53 -9.56
C VAL A 96 1.85 10.87 -9.58
N ASP A 97 1.43 11.89 -8.82
CA ASP A 97 0.05 12.39 -8.74
C ASP A 97 -0.98 11.28 -8.41
N THR A 98 -0.68 10.47 -7.39
CA THR A 98 -1.53 9.35 -6.96
C THR A 98 -1.87 9.43 -5.47
N ARG A 99 -2.90 8.68 -5.05
CA ARG A 99 -3.33 8.63 -3.66
C ARG A 99 -2.37 7.78 -2.83
N LEU A 100 -2.17 8.15 -1.57
CA LEU A 100 -1.48 7.31 -0.59
C LEU A 100 -2.45 6.84 0.47
N LEU A 101 -2.50 5.51 0.67
CA LEU A 101 -3.23 4.87 1.76
C LEU A 101 -2.28 4.03 2.61
N PHE A 102 -2.31 4.16 3.93
CA PHE A 102 -1.47 3.30 4.77
C PHE A 102 -2.06 3.02 6.14
N THR A 103 -1.61 1.91 6.75
CA THR A 103 -1.76 1.67 8.19
C THR A 103 -0.41 1.79 8.87
N THR A 104 -0.39 2.11 10.17
CA THR A 104 0.84 2.24 10.97
C THR A 104 1.11 0.99 11.81
N LEU A 105 2.29 0.89 12.41
CA LEU A 105 2.58 -0.14 13.41
C LEU A 105 1.80 0.14 14.71
N GLY A 106 0.61 -0.42 14.84
CA GLY A 106 -0.17 -0.37 16.08
C GLY A 106 -0.53 1.06 16.52
N ALA A 107 -0.07 1.46 17.72
CA ALA A 107 -0.46 2.73 18.35
C ALA A 107 0.33 3.96 17.86
N GLU A 108 1.19 3.82 16.86
CA GLU A 108 1.94 4.94 16.29
C GLU A 108 1.02 5.92 15.57
N GLN A 109 1.31 7.22 15.73
CA GLN A 109 0.60 8.26 14.99
C GLN A 109 1.34 8.58 13.68
N PRO A 110 0.62 8.89 12.59
CA PRO A 110 1.18 9.42 11.37
C PRO A 110 2.06 10.65 11.63
N THR A 111 3.20 10.70 10.95
CA THR A 111 4.16 11.81 11.03
C THR A 111 3.91 12.88 9.95
N VAL A 112 2.86 12.69 9.17
CA VAL A 112 2.38 13.54 8.07
C VAL A 112 0.90 13.85 8.26
N PRO A 113 0.38 14.97 7.73
CA PRO A 113 -1.06 15.25 7.72
C PRO A 113 -1.82 14.14 6.97
N VAL A 114 -2.91 13.66 7.56
CA VAL A 114 -3.72 12.56 7.00
C VAL A 114 -5.19 12.76 7.29
N GLU A 115 -6.03 12.25 6.39
CA GLU A 115 -7.40 11.87 6.72
C GLU A 115 -7.41 10.50 7.41
N ARG A 116 -8.42 10.25 8.25
CA ARG A 116 -8.52 9.02 9.06
C ARG A 116 -9.82 8.31 8.75
N GLU A 117 -9.73 7.08 8.28
CA GLU A 117 -10.87 6.18 8.12
C GLU A 117 -10.74 5.02 9.11
N PRO A 118 -11.64 4.92 10.11
CA PRO A 118 -11.61 3.81 11.05
C PRO A 118 -11.99 2.50 10.34
N ILE A 119 -11.18 1.46 10.53
CA ILE A 119 -11.46 0.10 10.04
C ILE A 119 -11.48 -0.87 11.24
N PRO A 120 -12.07 -2.07 11.11
CA PRO A 120 -12.11 -3.01 12.22
C PRO A 120 -10.71 -3.31 12.76
N GLY A 121 -10.46 -2.96 14.02
CA GLY A 121 -9.19 -3.23 14.71
C GLY A 121 -7.98 -2.40 14.27
N ASP A 122 -8.16 -1.39 13.40
CA ASP A 122 -7.05 -0.54 12.92
C ASP A 122 -7.58 0.82 12.37
N THR A 123 -6.70 1.67 11.84
CA THR A 123 -7.08 2.91 11.13
C THR A 123 -6.37 2.95 9.78
N LEU A 124 -7.14 3.20 8.73
CA LEU A 124 -6.61 3.51 7.41
C LEU A 124 -6.38 5.03 7.33
N TYR A 125 -5.15 5.42 7.01
CA TYR A 125 -4.77 6.81 6.80
C TYR A 125 -4.74 7.10 5.31
N LEU A 126 -5.31 8.22 4.89
CA LEU A 126 -5.42 8.62 3.49
C LEU A 126 -4.79 10.00 3.27
N ILE A 127 -4.12 10.14 2.12
CA ILE A 127 -3.60 11.40 1.63
C ILE A 127 -3.91 11.47 0.13
N GLY A 128 -4.43 12.61 -0.33
CA GLY A 128 -4.77 12.89 -1.72
C GLY A 128 -4.63 14.36 -2.05
#